data_AF-A0A1F3WS20-F1
#
_entry.id   AF-A0A1F3WS20-F1
#
_cell.length_a   1.000
_cell.length_b   1.000
_cell.length_c   1.000
_cell.angle_alpha   90.00
_cell.angle_beta   90.00
_cell.angle_gamma   90.00
#
_symmetry.space_group_name_H-M   'P 1'
#
loop_
_entity.id
_entity.type
_entity.pdbx_description
1 polymer ?
#
loop_
_entity_poly.entity_id
_entity_poly.type
_entity_poly.pdbx_seq_one_letter_code
_entity_poly.pdbx_strand_id
1 'polypeptide(L)'
;MPDIRRQRTENREQKKTRSDNNLSSVSAASVFCPLEGTLLAFDFGTRRIGVAVGNTLLRRANPLATISEEKTEARFAGIAALLREWQPSALVVGLPGNEDGTPHELTALCRRFANRLKGRFNLPTILVDERYTSLAASAQLNEEGIHGRNQKALLDQYAAQQILQAYFDEPAAGIII
;
A
#
# COMPACT_ATOMS: atom_id res chain seq x y z
N MET A 1 -67.64 36.08 0.05
CA MET A 1 -67.47 36.59 1.43
C MET A 1 -68.37 35.76 2.32
N PRO A 2 -67.90 35.13 3.40
CA PRO A 2 -66.84 35.53 4.37
C PRO A 2 -65.64 34.55 4.37
N ASP A 3 -64.59 34.64 5.20
CA ASP A 3 -63.75 35.71 5.77
C ASP A 3 -62.46 35.00 6.26
N ILE A 4 -61.29 35.61 6.01
CA ILE A 4 -59.95 35.08 6.27
C ILE A 4 -59.44 35.75 7.54
N ARG A 5 -59.34 35.04 8.67
CA ARG A 5 -58.35 35.22 9.77
C ARG A 5 -58.75 34.40 10.99
N ARG A 6 -57.74 33.84 11.67
CA ARG A 6 -57.79 32.96 12.86
C ARG A 6 -58.09 31.51 12.45
N GLN A 7 -57.11 30.65 12.23
CA GLN A 7 -56.31 30.04 13.29
C GLN A 7 -54.93 29.61 12.73
N ARG A 8 -54.00 30.57 12.65
CA ARG A 8 -52.55 30.32 12.51
C ARG A 8 -51.95 30.31 13.92
N THR A 9 -52.18 29.30 14.74
CA THR A 9 -51.51 29.21 16.07
C THR A 9 -51.58 27.83 16.75
N GLU A 10 -51.77 26.69 16.08
CA GLU A 10 -51.83 25.40 16.82
C GLU A 10 -51.00 24.25 16.25
N ASN A 11 -50.14 24.51 15.24
CA ASN A 11 -49.23 23.50 14.68
C ASN A 11 -47.79 23.56 15.25
N ARG A 12 -47.61 24.04 16.49
CA ARG A 12 -46.26 24.18 17.09
C ARG A 12 -45.96 23.24 18.27
N GLU A 13 -46.89 22.37 18.67
CA GLU A 13 -46.74 21.63 19.93
C GLU A 13 -46.98 20.11 19.84
N GLN A 14 -46.78 19.51 18.66
CA GLN A 14 -46.69 18.05 18.51
C GLN A 14 -45.46 17.67 17.70
N LYS A 15 -44.30 18.13 18.17
CA LYS A 15 -42.98 17.60 17.75
C LYS A 15 -42.12 17.44 19.00
N LYS A 16 -42.61 16.66 19.96
CA LYS A 16 -41.83 16.26 21.13
C LYS A 16 -42.32 14.91 21.63
N THR A 17 -41.37 14.01 21.81
CA THR A 17 -41.44 12.71 22.50
C THR A 17 -42.06 11.53 21.74
N ARG A 18 -41.17 10.74 21.13
CA ARG A 18 -41.03 9.28 21.31
C ARG A 18 -39.79 8.83 20.53
N SER A 19 -38.68 8.86 21.24
CA SER A 19 -37.88 7.67 21.55
C SER A 19 -37.00 7.22 20.39
N ASP A 20 -35.86 7.90 20.30
CA ASP A 20 -34.54 7.30 20.42
C ASP A 20 -34.53 5.78 20.25
N ASN A 21 -34.08 5.31 19.09
CA ASN A 21 -33.59 3.96 18.98
C ASN A 21 -32.42 3.87 17.99
N ASN A 22 -31.25 3.66 18.59
CA ASN A 22 -30.03 3.09 18.04
C ASN A 22 -29.32 3.84 16.91
N LEU A 23 -28.76 4.99 17.28
CA LEU A 23 -27.42 5.36 16.82
C LEU A 23 -26.37 4.75 17.78
N SER A 24 -26.38 3.43 17.91
CA SER A 24 -25.36 2.68 18.64
C SER A 24 -24.15 2.52 17.74
N SER A 25 -23.17 3.43 17.94
CA SER A 25 -21.74 3.17 17.83
C SER A 25 -21.34 2.15 16.77
N VAL A 26 -21.10 2.61 15.55
CA VAL A 26 -20.28 1.84 14.60
C VAL A 26 -18.90 1.74 15.26
N SER A 27 -18.65 0.60 15.89
CA SER A 27 -17.35 0.19 16.40
C SER A 27 -16.31 0.42 15.31
N ALA A 28 -15.17 0.99 15.69
CA ALA A 28 -14.00 1.18 14.85
C ALA A 28 -13.34 -0.16 14.49
N ALA A 29 -14.07 -1.02 13.79
CA ALA A 29 -13.50 -2.06 12.97
C ALA A 29 -13.40 -1.49 11.57
N SER A 30 -12.20 -1.02 11.22
CA SER A 30 -11.81 -0.59 9.89
C SER A 30 -12.43 -1.51 8.85
N VAL A 31 -13.34 -0.99 8.04
CA VAL A 31 -13.90 -1.71 6.89
C VAL A 31 -12.72 -1.99 5.95
N PHE A 32 -12.22 -3.21 6.00
CA PHE A 32 -11.18 -3.71 5.10
C PHE A 32 -11.84 -4.02 3.76
N CYS A 33 -12.03 -2.99 2.94
CA CYS A 33 -12.27 -3.22 1.52
C CYS A 33 -10.91 -3.56 0.90
N PRO A 34 -10.72 -4.72 0.26
CA PRO A 34 -9.48 -4.97 -0.47
C PRO A 34 -9.31 -3.84 -1.48
N LEU A 35 -8.17 -3.15 -1.42
CA LEU A 35 -7.87 -2.03 -2.32
C LEU A 35 -7.91 -2.52 -3.76
N GLU A 36 -8.97 -2.20 -4.50
CA GLU A 36 -9.13 -2.65 -5.89
C GLU A 36 -8.29 -1.80 -6.84
N GLY A 37 -7.63 -2.45 -7.80
CA GLY A 37 -6.93 -1.79 -8.90
C GLY A 37 -5.46 -2.17 -9.01
N THR A 38 -4.68 -1.24 -9.56
CA THR A 38 -3.23 -1.42 -9.75
C THR A 38 -2.49 -1.12 -8.44
N LEU A 39 -1.53 -1.95 -8.08
CA LEU A 39 -0.63 -1.73 -6.96
C LEU A 39 0.80 -1.66 -7.47
N LEU A 40 1.60 -0.79 -6.84
CA LEU A 40 3.05 -0.81 -6.98
C LEU A 40 3.68 -1.33 -5.70
N ALA A 41 4.64 -2.23 -5.83
CA ALA A 41 5.44 -2.71 -4.72
C ALA A 41 6.88 -2.23 -4.80
N PHE A 42 7.48 -2.05 -3.64
CA PHE A 42 8.84 -1.58 -3.47
C PHE A 42 9.62 -2.53 -2.54
N ASP A 43 10.74 -3.05 -3.05
CA ASP A 43 11.81 -3.63 -2.24
C ASP A 43 12.82 -2.52 -1.93
N PHE A 44 12.89 -2.09 -0.67
CA PHE A 44 13.74 -0.97 -0.28
C PHE A 44 15.15 -1.45 0.07
N GLY A 45 16.11 -1.14 -0.80
CA GLY A 45 17.54 -1.15 -0.49
C GLY A 45 18.09 0.26 -0.28
N THR A 46 19.18 0.37 0.49
CA THR A 46 19.86 1.66 0.71
C THR A 46 20.41 2.26 -0.58
N ARG A 47 20.91 1.40 -1.47
CA ARG A 47 21.49 1.78 -2.77
C ARG A 47 20.48 1.79 -3.92
N ARG A 48 19.51 0.89 -3.89
CA ARG A 48 18.59 0.64 -5.00
C ARG A 48 17.23 0.23 -4.47
N ILE A 49 16.18 0.51 -5.23
CA ILE A 49 14.82 0.10 -4.93
C ILE A 49 14.31 -0.72 -6.10
N GLY A 50 13.95 -1.96 -5.82
CA GLY A 50 13.19 -2.78 -6.76
C GLY A 50 11.75 -2.32 -6.83
N VAL A 51 11.17 -2.29 -8.02
CA VAL A 51 9.77 -1.93 -8.23
C VAL A 51 9.08 -3.02 -9.02
N ALA A 52 7.89 -3.39 -8.58
CA ALA A 52 6.98 -4.27 -9.28
C ALA A 52 5.58 -3.66 -9.38
N VAL A 53 4.82 -4.12 -10.36
CA VAL A 53 3.44 -3.73 -10.60
C VAL A 53 2.55 -4.95 -10.62
N GLY A 54 1.30 -4.79 -10.21
CA GLY A 54 0.31 -5.85 -10.29
C GLY A 54 -1.09 -5.32 -10.13
N ASN A 55 -2.07 -6.18 -10.35
CA ASN A 55 -3.48 -5.81 -10.26
C ASN A 55 -4.25 -6.82 -9.40
N THR A 56 -5.12 -6.32 -8.53
CA THR A 56 -5.90 -7.16 -7.61
C THR A 56 -6.89 -8.10 -8.29
N LEU A 57 -7.35 -7.77 -9.51
CA LEU A 57 -8.25 -8.61 -10.30
C LEU A 57 -7.55 -9.88 -10.78
N LEU A 58 -6.34 -9.73 -11.31
CA LEU A 58 -5.55 -10.85 -11.83
C LEU A 58 -4.74 -11.56 -10.75
N ARG A 59 -4.48 -10.89 -9.61
CA ARG A 59 -3.62 -11.38 -8.53
C ARG A 59 -2.24 -11.84 -9.01
N ARG A 60 -1.68 -11.05 -9.93
CA ARG A 60 -0.38 -11.29 -10.53
C ARG A 60 0.49 -10.06 -10.39
N ALA A 61 1.71 -10.28 -9.94
CA ALA A 61 2.77 -9.29 -9.90
C ALA A 61 3.76 -9.52 -11.05
N ASN A 62 4.30 -8.43 -11.58
CA ASN A 62 5.32 -8.41 -12.60
C ASN A 62 6.46 -7.44 -12.19
N PRO A 63 7.72 -7.79 -12.48
CA PRO A 63 8.84 -6.87 -12.30
C PRO A 63 8.62 -5.63 -13.18
N LEU A 64 8.92 -4.45 -12.67
CA LEU A 64 8.70 -3.19 -13.38
C LEU A 64 10.01 -2.44 -13.66
N ALA A 65 10.74 -2.05 -12.61
CA ALA A 65 11.90 -1.18 -12.75
C ALA A 65 12.81 -1.22 -11.51
N THR A 66 14.04 -0.74 -11.66
CA THR A 66 14.95 -0.50 -10.54
C THR A 66 15.27 0.98 -10.45
N ILE A 67 15.08 1.57 -9.27
CA ILE A 67 15.47 2.95 -9.00
C ILE A 67 16.83 2.94 -8.28
N SER A 68 17.88 3.43 -8.93
CA SER A 68 19.25 3.43 -8.39
C SER A 68 19.77 4.80 -7.92
N GLU A 69 18.87 5.77 -7.75
CA GLU A 69 19.23 7.12 -7.34
C GLU A 69 19.69 7.18 -5.88
N GLU A 70 20.88 7.72 -5.65
CA GLU A 70 21.47 7.91 -4.32
C GLU A 70 20.81 9.07 -3.57
N LYS A 71 20.51 10.16 -4.28
CA LYS A 71 19.88 11.34 -3.68
C LYS A 71 18.41 11.07 -3.42
N THR A 72 17.97 11.36 -2.19
CA THR A 72 16.58 11.12 -1.75
C THR A 72 15.56 11.81 -2.67
N GLU A 73 15.78 13.07 -3.04
CA GLU A 73 14.83 13.80 -3.90
C GLU A 73 14.74 13.23 -5.33
N ALA A 74 15.87 12.84 -5.93
CA ALA A 74 15.88 12.20 -7.25
C ALA A 74 15.17 10.83 -7.22
N ARG A 75 15.38 10.07 -6.16
CA ARG A 75 14.69 8.80 -5.92
C ARG A 75 13.17 8.97 -5.85
N PHE A 76 12.68 9.94 -5.06
CA PHE A 76 11.24 10.20 -4.99
C PHE A 76 10.68 10.80 -6.28
N ALA A 77 11.47 11.52 -7.08
CA ALA A 77 11.07 11.95 -8.41
C ALA A 77 10.87 10.76 -9.37
N GLY A 78 11.76 9.76 -9.33
CA GLY A 78 11.61 8.52 -10.08
C GLY A 78 10.34 7.76 -9.67
N ILE A 79 10.07 7.65 -8.37
CA ILE A 79 8.82 7.04 -7.87
C ILE A 79 7.60 7.85 -8.37
N ALA A 80 7.63 9.17 -8.28
CA ALA A 80 6.53 10.03 -8.73
C ALA A 80 6.23 9.87 -10.22
N ALA A 81 7.24 9.62 -11.05
CA ALA A 81 7.04 9.31 -12.47
C ALA A 81 6.26 8.00 -12.66
N LEU A 82 6.66 6.94 -11.95
CA LEU A 82 5.95 5.65 -11.99
C LEU A 82 4.52 5.75 -11.47
N LEU A 83 4.28 6.52 -10.40
CA LEU A 83 2.93 6.74 -9.87
C LEU A 83 2.02 7.48 -10.88
N ARG A 84 2.57 8.43 -11.62
CA ARG A 84 1.81 9.16 -12.64
C ARG A 84 1.43 8.27 -13.83
N GLU A 85 2.34 7.37 -14.22
CA GLU A 85 2.16 6.44 -15.33
C GLU A 85 1.15 5.33 -14.97
N TRP A 86 1.34 4.69 -13.81
CA TRP A 86 0.58 3.49 -13.44
C TRP A 86 -0.68 3.77 -12.62
N GLN A 87 -0.80 4.97 -12.05
CA GLN A 87 -1.94 5.41 -11.24
C GLN A 87 -2.39 4.36 -10.21
N PRO A 88 -1.49 3.89 -9.32
CA PRO A 88 -1.84 2.81 -8.41
C PRO A 88 -2.83 3.26 -7.34
N SER A 89 -3.74 2.37 -6.96
CA SER A 89 -4.68 2.55 -5.85
C SER A 89 -3.98 2.46 -4.49
N ALA A 90 -2.86 1.74 -4.42
CA ALA A 90 -2.09 1.56 -3.20
C ALA A 90 -0.63 1.20 -3.47
N LEU A 91 0.21 1.41 -2.46
CA LEU A 91 1.63 1.11 -2.46
C LEU A 91 1.91 -0.03 -1.48
N VAL A 92 2.79 -0.94 -1.85
CA VAL A 92 3.25 -2.05 -1.02
C VAL A 92 4.75 -1.88 -0.76
N VAL A 93 5.18 -2.03 0.48
CA VAL A 93 6.59 -1.95 0.86
C VAL A 93 6.94 -3.20 1.63
N GLY A 94 7.97 -3.89 1.16
CA GLY A 94 8.51 -5.04 1.85
C GLY A 94 9.22 -4.64 3.16
N LEU A 95 9.04 -5.48 4.17
CA LEU A 95 9.76 -5.42 5.42
C LEU A 95 10.60 -6.69 5.54
N PRO A 96 11.93 -6.59 5.70
CA PRO A 96 12.74 -7.76 5.99
C PRO A 96 12.23 -8.41 7.27
N GLY A 97 11.90 -9.70 7.15
CA GLY A 97 11.39 -10.51 8.26
C GLY A 97 12.47 -10.74 9.31
N ASN A 98 12.05 -10.77 10.58
CA ASN A 98 12.94 -11.03 11.71
C ASN A 98 12.73 -12.47 12.20
N GLU A 99 13.74 -13.32 12.10
CA GLU A 99 13.78 -14.60 12.83
C GLU A 99 14.24 -14.40 14.29
N ASP A 100 15.00 -13.34 14.59
CA ASP A 100 15.75 -13.22 15.86
C ASP A 100 15.33 -12.05 16.78
N GLY A 101 14.19 -11.39 16.53
CA GLY A 101 13.60 -10.41 17.46
C GLY A 101 14.38 -9.10 17.69
N THR A 102 15.52 -8.90 17.03
CA THR A 102 16.36 -7.70 17.21
C THR A 102 15.92 -6.58 16.24
N PRO A 103 15.78 -5.31 16.67
CA PRO A 103 15.47 -4.22 15.76
C PRO A 103 16.64 -3.97 14.79
N HIS A 104 16.57 -4.51 13.57
CA HIS A 104 17.54 -4.20 12.54
C HIS A 104 17.29 -2.81 11.95
N GLU A 105 18.38 -2.05 11.77
CA GLU A 105 18.40 -0.70 11.19
C GLU A 105 17.66 -0.63 9.83
N LEU A 106 17.70 -1.72 9.06
CA LEU A 106 17.04 -1.83 7.76
C LEU A 106 15.50 -1.81 7.88
N THR A 107 14.91 -2.55 8.81
CA THR A 107 13.45 -2.52 9.05
C THR A 107 13.00 -1.12 9.42
N ALA A 108 13.78 -0.40 10.24
CA ALA A 108 13.49 1.00 10.58
C ALA A 108 13.59 1.92 9.36
N LEU A 109 14.55 1.69 8.46
CA LEU A 109 14.67 2.41 7.19
C LEU A 109 13.48 2.14 6.26
N CYS A 110 13.05 0.89 6.10
CA CYS A 110 11.88 0.53 5.27
C CYS A 110 10.60 1.20 5.81
N ARG A 111 10.38 1.17 7.13
CA ARG A 111 9.26 1.88 7.77
C ARG A 111 9.30 3.39 7.54
N ARG A 112 10.48 4.02 7.66
CA ARG A 112 10.64 5.44 7.34
C ARG A 112 10.36 5.73 5.88
N PHE A 113 10.80 4.87 4.96
CA PHE A 113 10.52 4.98 3.54
C PHE A 113 9.02 4.90 3.25
N ALA A 114 8.33 3.91 3.81
CA ALA A 114 6.89 3.74 3.67
C ALA A 114 6.09 4.94 4.21
N ASN A 115 6.47 5.47 5.38
CA ASN A 115 5.86 6.69 5.92
C ASN A 115 6.07 7.92 5.03
N ARG A 116 7.25 8.04 4.39
CA ARG A 116 7.52 9.11 3.43
C ARG A 116 6.70 8.95 2.16
N LEU A 117 6.52 7.73 1.65
CA LEU A 117 5.63 7.46 0.51
C LEU A 117 4.21 7.94 0.82
N LYS A 118 3.67 7.49 1.95
CA LYS A 118 2.34 7.90 2.43
C LYS A 118 2.22 9.42 2.54
N GLY A 119 3.14 10.07 3.26
CA GLY A 119 3.09 11.51 3.49
C GLY A 119 3.24 12.35 2.22
N ARG A 120 3.97 11.85 1.22
CA ARG A 120 4.28 12.60 -0.01
C ARG A 120 3.27 12.39 -1.13
N PHE A 121 2.67 11.22 -1.21
CA PHE A 121 1.76 10.85 -2.31
C PHE A 121 0.30 10.65 -1.86
N ASN A 122 0.05 10.62 -0.55
CA ASN A 122 -1.28 10.45 0.02
C ASN A 122 -2.01 9.19 -0.49
N LEU A 123 -1.24 8.13 -0.75
CA LEU A 123 -1.76 6.82 -1.13
C LEU A 123 -1.70 5.85 0.05
N PRO A 124 -2.70 4.95 0.19
CA PRO A 124 -2.62 3.83 1.12
C PRO A 124 -1.30 3.10 0.92
N THR A 125 -0.56 2.91 2.01
CA THR A 125 0.72 2.20 1.99
C THR A 125 0.62 0.98 2.89
N ILE A 126 0.93 -0.19 2.34
CA ILE A 126 0.84 -1.49 2.98
C ILE A 126 2.25 -1.99 3.25
N LEU A 127 2.50 -2.44 4.47
CA LEU A 127 3.73 -3.12 4.85
C LEU A 127 3.53 -4.62 4.80
N VAL A 128 4.43 -5.35 4.14
CA VAL A 128 4.37 -6.82 3.97
C VAL A 128 5.67 -7.44 4.47
N ASP A 129 5.57 -8.51 5.28
CA ASP A 129 6.72 -9.21 5.85
C ASP A 129 7.35 -10.19 4.83
N GLU A 130 8.63 -10.01 4.51
CA GLU A 130 9.39 -10.69 3.44
C GLU A 130 9.90 -12.09 3.81
N ARG A 131 9.14 -12.89 4.56
CA ARG A 131 9.71 -14.06 5.28
C ARG A 131 10.37 -15.17 4.42
N TYR A 132 10.30 -15.20 3.09
CA TYR A 132 10.60 -16.45 2.36
C TYR A 132 11.16 -16.43 0.93
N THR A 133 11.98 -15.49 0.44
CA THR A 133 12.30 -15.54 -1.02
C THR A 133 13.73 -15.27 -1.51
N SER A 134 14.72 -14.95 -0.68
CA SER A 134 16.05 -14.56 -1.18
C SER A 134 16.85 -15.71 -1.83
N LEU A 135 16.65 -16.96 -1.37
CA LEU A 135 17.45 -18.11 -1.81
C LEU A 135 17.03 -18.67 -3.18
N ALA A 136 15.73 -18.68 -3.50
CA ALA A 136 15.23 -19.27 -4.75
C ALA A 136 15.49 -18.38 -5.97
N ALA A 137 15.34 -17.05 -5.84
CA ALA A 137 15.49 -16.12 -6.97
C ALA A 137 16.94 -15.99 -7.48
N SER A 138 17.93 -16.16 -6.60
CA SER A 138 19.34 -16.05 -6.96
C SER A 138 19.84 -17.24 -7.80
N ALA A 139 19.26 -18.43 -7.61
CA ALA A 139 19.63 -19.62 -8.36
C ALA A 139 19.20 -19.53 -9.84
N GLN A 140 17.95 -19.11 -10.08
CA GLN A 140 17.37 -19.03 -11.42
C GLN A 140 18.09 -18.03 -12.34
N LEU A 141 18.53 -16.89 -11.81
CA LEU A 141 19.22 -15.87 -12.64
C LEU A 141 20.67 -16.22 -12.97
N ASN A 142 21.31 -17.06 -12.16
CA ASN A 142 22.64 -17.58 -12.50
C ASN A 142 22.54 -18.59 -13.65
N GLU A 143 21.45 -19.35 -13.73
CA GLU A 143 21.20 -20.30 -14.83
C GLU A 143 20.93 -19.59 -16.17
N GLU A 144 20.34 -18.39 -16.16
CA GLU A 144 20.06 -17.57 -17.35
C GLU A 144 21.28 -16.80 -17.89
N GLY A 145 22.46 -16.92 -17.26
CA GLY A 145 23.70 -16.31 -17.76
C GLY A 145 23.77 -14.78 -17.66
N ILE A 146 22.89 -14.16 -16.87
CA ILE A 146 22.91 -12.71 -16.61
C ILE A 146 23.89 -12.44 -15.47
N HIS A 147 24.94 -11.66 -15.73
CA HIS A 147 25.99 -11.39 -14.74
C HIS A 147 26.11 -9.89 -14.40
N GLY A 148 26.63 -9.59 -13.21
CA GLY A 148 27.10 -8.25 -12.86
C GLY A 148 25.98 -7.25 -12.51
N ARG A 149 26.11 -5.99 -12.95
CA ARG A 149 25.22 -4.89 -12.53
C ARG A 149 23.78 -5.06 -13.03
N ASN A 150 23.60 -5.63 -14.22
CA ASN A 150 22.29 -5.89 -14.83
C ASN A 150 21.56 -7.01 -14.09
N GLN A 151 22.28 -8.06 -13.67
CA GLN A 151 21.73 -9.14 -12.84
C GLN A 151 21.18 -8.59 -11.53
N LYS A 152 21.95 -7.72 -10.87
CA LYS A 152 21.53 -7.14 -9.59
C LYS A 152 20.31 -6.25 -9.75
N ALA A 153 20.19 -5.46 -10.83
CA ALA A 153 19.02 -4.61 -11.04
C ALA A 153 17.76 -5.47 -11.23
N LEU A 154 17.88 -6.53 -12.03
CA LEU A 154 16.82 -7.48 -12.27
C LEU A 154 16.42 -8.25 -10.98
N LEU A 155 17.40 -8.65 -10.16
CA LEU A 155 17.17 -9.24 -8.83
C LEU A 155 16.30 -8.34 -7.94
N ASP A 156 16.59 -7.04 -7.87
CA ASP A 156 15.79 -6.12 -7.06
C ASP A 156 14.33 -6.09 -7.56
N GLN A 157 14.11 -6.09 -8.89
CA GLN A 157 12.77 -6.11 -9.46
C GLN A 157 12.01 -7.39 -9.13
N TYR A 158 12.70 -8.54 -9.20
CA TYR A 158 12.14 -9.82 -8.80
C TYR A 158 11.80 -9.87 -7.31
N ALA A 159 12.65 -9.30 -6.44
CA ALA A 159 12.34 -9.19 -5.01
C ALA A 159 11.05 -8.38 -4.78
N ALA A 160 10.91 -7.22 -5.43
CA ALA A 160 9.69 -6.43 -5.39
C ALA A 160 8.46 -7.19 -5.93
N GLN A 161 8.64 -8.00 -6.97
CA GLN A 161 7.58 -8.86 -7.51
C GLN A 161 7.13 -9.89 -6.48
N GLN A 162 8.08 -10.55 -5.80
CA GLN A 162 7.77 -11.55 -4.76
C GLN A 162 7.01 -10.93 -3.59
N ILE A 163 7.40 -9.72 -3.14
CA ILE A 163 6.67 -8.96 -2.11
C ILE A 163 5.22 -8.75 -2.53
N LEU A 164 4.99 -8.30 -3.77
CA LEU A 164 3.64 -8.03 -4.25
C LEU A 164 2.83 -9.30 -4.45
N GLN A 165 3.46 -10.37 -4.95
CA GLN A 165 2.80 -11.66 -5.13
C GLN A 165 2.39 -12.26 -3.78
N ALA A 166 3.26 -12.20 -2.77
CA ALA A 166 2.94 -12.63 -1.41
C ALA A 166 1.72 -11.89 -0.84
N TYR A 167 1.62 -10.58 -1.10
CA TYR A 167 0.42 -9.81 -0.72
C TYR A 167 -0.84 -10.24 -1.48
N PHE A 168 -0.74 -10.58 -2.76
CA PHE A 168 -1.90 -11.07 -3.52
C PHE A 168 -2.35 -12.47 -3.11
N ASP A 169 -1.40 -13.32 -2.74
CA ASP A 169 -1.65 -14.69 -2.29
C ASP A 169 -2.25 -14.68 -0.88
N GLU A 170 -1.75 -13.82 0.00
CA GLU A 170 -2.22 -13.66 1.38
C GLU A 170 -2.38 -12.17 1.79
N PRO A 171 -3.49 -11.52 1.43
CA PRO A 171 -3.70 -10.09 1.73
C PRO A 171 -3.73 -9.76 3.23
N ALA A 172 -4.06 -10.74 4.07
CA ALA A 172 -4.05 -10.60 5.53
C ALA A 172 -2.64 -10.39 6.12
N ALA A 173 -1.59 -10.70 5.37
CA ALA A 173 -0.21 -10.47 5.78
C ALA A 173 0.20 -8.98 5.73
N GLY A 174 -0.62 -8.12 5.10
CA GLY A 174 -0.35 -6.69 4.96
C GLY A 174 -0.85 -5.84 6.13
N ILE A 175 -0.03 -4.90 6.60
CA ILE A 175 -0.43 -3.85 7.56
C ILE A 175 -0.54 -2.51 6.84
N ILE A 176 -1.73 -1.93 6.79
CA ILE A 176 -1.95 -0.58 6.25
C ILE A 176 -1.46 0.44 7.27
N ILE A 177 -0.60 1.36 6.85
CA ILE A 177 -0.03 2.43 7.69
C ILE A 177 -0.50 3.82 7.30
#